data_AF-J5UQX6-F1
#
_entry.id   AF-J5UQX6-F1
#
_cell.length_a   1.000
_cell.length_b   1.000
_cell.length_c   1.000
_cell.angle_alpha   90.00
_cell.angle_beta   90.00
_cell.angle_gamma   90.00
#
_symmetry.space_group_name_H-M   'P 1'
#
loop_
_entity.id
_entity.type
_entity.pdbx_description
1 polymer ?
#
loop_
_entity_poly.entity_id
_entity_poly.type
_entity_poly.pdbx_seq_one_letter_code
_entity_poly.pdbx_strand_id
1 'polypeptide(L)'
;SFDGFEFTSSGKVIKDEGFSKYLKEYKSKKNEDAVLPNVSVGDVLSIENKEIKEKFTKPPKHFTEDTLLKSMEIAGNDALEKGVEVERKGLGTPATRAGIIENLIYKGFVERDKKNLIATHKGISLVTIVADSFKSAETTAKWEMELSYIAQGKSSKEEFLEAIENDIKEAVFTYTK
;
A
#
# COMPACT_ATOMS: atom_id res chain seq x y z
N SER A 1 13.55 28.16 21.23
CA SER A 1 14.76 27.37 20.97
C SER A 1 15.51 27.19 22.28
N PHE A 2 16.31 26.14 22.39
CA PHE A 2 17.19 25.91 23.55
C PHE A 2 18.55 25.40 23.02
N ASP A 3 19.65 26.01 23.44
CA ASP A 3 21.02 25.71 22.97
C ASP A 3 21.15 25.64 21.44
N GLY A 4 20.45 26.52 20.71
CA GLY A 4 20.47 26.54 19.24
C GLY A 4 19.62 25.45 18.57
N PHE A 5 18.96 24.59 19.32
CA PHE A 5 18.03 23.58 18.81
C PHE A 5 16.57 24.03 18.91
N GLU A 6 15.78 23.58 17.94
CA GLU A 6 14.34 23.77 17.92
C GLU A 6 13.62 22.55 18.48
N PHE A 7 12.57 22.81 19.27
CA PHE A 7 11.74 21.78 19.89
C PHE A 7 10.29 22.10 19.59
N THR A 8 9.50 21.06 19.33
CA THR A 8 8.07 21.17 19.09
C THR A 8 7.31 20.23 20.02
N SER A 9 6.12 20.67 20.43
CA SER A 9 5.15 19.84 21.12
C SER A 9 3.80 20.00 20.43
N SER A 10 3.02 18.94 20.38
CA SER A 10 1.71 18.93 19.73
C SER A 10 0.73 18.15 20.61
N GLY A 11 -0.44 18.74 20.82
CA GLY A 11 -1.52 18.16 21.60
C GLY A 11 -2.84 18.35 20.88
N LYS A 12 -3.81 17.52 21.21
CA LYS A 12 -5.13 17.54 20.58
C LYS A 12 -6.20 17.45 21.66
N VAL A 13 -7.16 18.37 21.59
CA VAL A 13 -8.33 18.37 22.48
C VAL A 13 -9.58 18.29 21.62
N ILE A 14 -10.44 17.33 21.92
CA ILE A 14 -11.74 17.20 21.25
C ILE A 14 -12.63 18.33 21.77
N LYS A 15 -13.00 19.28 20.89
CA LYS A 15 -13.92 20.37 21.23
C LYS A 15 -15.39 19.94 21.15
N ASP A 16 -15.70 19.10 20.15
CA ASP A 16 -17.01 18.47 19.95
C ASP A 16 -16.78 17.03 19.51
N GLU A 17 -17.45 16.09 20.16
CA GLU A 17 -17.33 14.66 19.86
C GLU A 17 -17.97 14.29 18.51
N GLY A 18 -18.99 15.02 18.04
CA GLY A 18 -19.71 14.71 16.80
C GLY A 18 -20.10 13.23 16.67
N PHE A 19 -19.86 12.65 15.49
CA PHE A 19 -20.14 11.21 15.24
C PHE A 19 -19.32 10.27 16.13
N SER A 20 -18.19 10.73 16.67
CA SER A 20 -17.32 9.89 17.49
C SER A 20 -17.90 9.56 18.87
N LYS A 21 -18.96 10.26 19.30
CA LYS A 21 -19.78 9.94 20.47
C LYS A 21 -20.34 8.51 20.41
N TYR A 22 -20.68 8.02 19.21
CA TYR A 22 -21.28 6.69 19.00
C TYR A 22 -20.24 5.58 18.82
N LEU A 23 -18.94 5.92 18.77
CA LEU A 23 -17.85 4.97 18.55
C LEU A 23 -17.12 4.58 19.84
N LYS A 24 -17.59 5.04 21.01
CA LYS A 24 -16.91 4.83 22.31
C LYS A 24 -16.68 3.35 22.63
N GLU A 25 -17.60 2.48 22.23
CA GLU A 25 -17.50 1.02 22.43
C GLU A 25 -16.54 0.32 21.45
N TYR A 26 -16.25 0.94 20.31
CA TYR A 26 -15.40 0.39 19.24
C TYR A 26 -13.99 0.97 19.23
N LYS A 27 -13.72 2.01 20.01
CA LYS A 27 -12.37 2.57 20.15
C LYS A 27 -11.57 1.71 21.13
N SER A 28 -10.47 1.13 20.66
CA SER A 28 -9.38 0.70 21.53
C SER A 28 -8.99 1.86 22.45
N LYS A 29 -8.78 1.62 23.76
CA LYS A 29 -8.22 2.62 24.70
C LYS A 29 -6.90 3.16 24.14
N LYS A 30 -6.99 4.23 23.35
CA LYS A 30 -5.83 5.02 22.96
C LYS A 30 -5.42 5.82 24.19
N ASN A 31 -4.12 5.97 24.39
CA ASN A 31 -3.61 6.98 25.32
C ASN A 31 -4.26 8.32 24.93
N GLU A 32 -4.84 8.99 25.91
CA GLU A 32 -5.42 10.32 25.71
C GLU A 32 -4.34 11.25 25.18
N ASP A 33 -4.69 12.03 24.15
CA ASP A 33 -3.78 13.03 23.59
C ASP A 33 -3.40 14.03 24.68
N ALA A 34 -2.12 14.40 24.74
CA ALA A 34 -1.64 15.30 25.78
C ALA A 34 -2.35 16.67 25.68
N VAL A 35 -2.95 17.10 26.79
CA VAL A 35 -3.47 18.47 26.92
C VAL A 35 -2.27 19.38 27.19
N LEU A 36 -2.03 20.31 26.27
CA LEU A 36 -0.94 21.28 26.41
C LEU A 36 -1.38 22.50 27.22
N PRO A 37 -0.47 23.10 28.01
CA PRO A 37 -0.74 24.37 28.67
C PRO A 37 -0.91 25.50 27.64
N ASN A 38 -1.61 26.56 28.03
CA ASN A 38 -1.72 27.76 27.22
C ASN A 38 -0.41 28.57 27.31
N VAL A 39 0.20 28.87 26.17
CA VAL A 39 1.49 29.58 26.06
C VAL A 39 1.43 30.60 24.93
N SER A 40 2.15 31.71 25.07
CA SER A 40 2.24 32.80 24.12
C SER A 40 3.65 32.96 23.55
N VAL A 41 3.76 33.61 22.39
CA VAL A 41 5.07 33.93 21.81
C VAL A 41 5.82 34.87 22.74
N GLY A 42 7.01 34.47 23.15
CA GLY A 42 7.87 35.22 24.09
C GLY A 42 7.85 34.69 25.53
N ASP A 43 6.97 33.73 25.84
CA ASP A 43 6.98 33.09 27.16
C ASP A 43 8.31 32.35 27.41
N VAL A 44 8.85 32.55 28.62
CA VAL A 44 10.07 31.87 29.07
C VAL A 44 9.67 30.65 29.89
N LEU A 45 10.03 29.47 29.41
CA LEU A 45 9.73 28.18 30.07
C LEU A 45 10.98 27.63 30.76
N SER A 46 10.83 27.11 31.98
CA SER A 46 11.90 26.41 32.69
C SER A 46 12.03 24.95 32.22
N ILE A 47 13.26 24.51 31.97
CA ILE A 47 13.54 23.12 31.62
C ILE A 47 13.73 22.31 32.90
N GLU A 48 12.78 21.43 33.19
CA GLU A 48 12.83 20.56 34.38
C GLU A 48 13.72 19.33 34.18
N ASN A 49 13.70 18.73 32.98
CA ASN A 49 14.44 17.51 32.66
C ASN A 49 14.91 17.49 31.20
N LYS A 50 16.00 16.77 30.95
CA LYS A 50 16.56 16.51 29.62
C LYS A 50 16.85 15.02 29.49
N GLU A 51 16.40 14.41 28.40
CA GLU A 51 16.59 12.98 28.13
C GLU A 51 17.07 12.78 26.69
N ILE A 52 18.08 11.94 26.49
CA ILE A 52 18.49 11.47 25.17
C ILE A 52 17.82 10.11 24.94
N LYS A 53 16.93 10.05 23.94
CA LYS A 53 16.24 8.82 23.56
C LYS A 53 16.95 8.14 22.39
N GLU A 54 17.69 7.09 22.69
CA GLU A 54 18.22 6.19 21.67
C GLU A 54 17.06 5.40 21.02
N LYS A 55 17.05 5.37 19.68
CA LYS A 55 16.04 4.66 18.90
C LYS A 55 16.71 3.89 17.78
N PHE A 56 16.13 2.73 17.47
CA PHE A 56 16.56 1.89 16.36
C PHE A 56 15.49 1.86 15.27
N THR A 57 15.94 1.80 14.01
CA THR A 57 15.04 1.50 12.90
C THR A 57 14.51 0.08 13.05
N LYS A 58 13.30 -0.15 12.54
CA LYS A 58 12.69 -1.48 12.48
C LYS A 58 12.50 -1.85 11.03
N PRO A 59 12.68 -3.13 10.67
CA PRO A 59 12.33 -3.57 9.33
C PRO A 59 10.85 -3.31 9.05
N PRO A 60 10.46 -3.17 7.77
CA PRO A 60 9.06 -3.10 7.38
C PRO A 60 8.28 -4.28 7.97
N LYS A 61 7.06 -4.01 8.43
CA LYS A 61 6.18 -5.06 8.91
C LYS A 61 5.71 -5.88 7.72
N HIS A 62 5.57 -7.20 7.92
CA HIS A 62 4.85 -8.04 6.98
C HIS A 62 3.43 -7.54 6.74
N PHE A 63 2.91 -7.84 5.55
CA PHE A 63 1.51 -7.57 5.26
C PHE A 63 0.61 -8.42 6.16
N THR A 64 -0.44 -7.81 6.66
CA THR A 64 -1.70 -8.47 7.03
C THR A 64 -2.64 -8.49 5.81
N GLU A 65 -3.73 -9.25 5.86
CA GLU A 65 -4.75 -9.24 4.80
C GLU A 65 -5.28 -7.84 4.52
N ASP A 66 -5.66 -7.07 5.55
CA ASP A 66 -6.18 -5.70 5.40
C ASP A 66 -5.14 -4.76 4.75
N THR A 67 -3.88 -4.85 5.18
CA THR A 67 -2.82 -4.03 4.58
C THR A 67 -2.50 -4.46 3.14
N LEU A 68 -2.60 -5.75 2.81
CA LEU A 68 -2.37 -6.23 1.45
C LEU A 68 -3.52 -5.81 0.52
N LEU A 69 -4.77 -5.92 0.98
CA LEU A 69 -5.95 -5.45 0.24
C LEU A 69 -5.83 -3.95 -0.10
N LYS A 70 -5.45 -3.13 0.89
CA LYS A 70 -5.18 -1.69 0.68
C LYS A 70 -4.04 -1.44 -0.30
N SER A 71 -2.98 -2.26 -0.26
CA SER A 71 -1.90 -2.16 -1.24
C SER A 71 -2.37 -2.54 -2.64
N MET A 72 -3.20 -3.58 -2.78
CA MET A 72 -3.78 -3.98 -4.07
C MET A 72 -4.71 -2.91 -4.66
N GLU A 73 -5.40 -2.12 -3.83
CA GLU A 73 -6.23 -0.98 -4.28
C GLU A 73 -5.46 0.12 -5.01
N ILE A 74 -4.18 0.30 -4.67
CA ILE A 74 -3.38 1.41 -5.16
C ILE A 74 -2.21 1.00 -6.07
N ALA A 75 -1.91 -0.29 -6.14
CA ALA A 75 -0.76 -0.81 -6.88
C ALA A 75 -0.83 -0.46 -8.38
N GLY A 76 0.21 0.19 -8.90
CA GLY A 76 0.31 0.57 -10.32
C GLY A 76 -0.50 1.81 -10.70
N ASN A 77 -1.23 2.44 -9.78
CA ASN A 77 -2.01 3.65 -10.08
C ASN A 77 -1.13 4.85 -10.46
N ASP A 78 0.12 4.86 -10.05
CA ASP A 78 1.13 5.85 -10.40
C ASP A 78 1.56 5.77 -11.87
N ALA A 79 1.40 4.61 -12.50
CA ALA A 79 1.64 4.42 -13.94
C ALA A 79 0.46 4.83 -14.82
N LEU A 80 -0.70 5.16 -14.24
CA LEU A 80 -1.86 5.59 -15.00
C LEU A 80 -1.67 7.02 -15.52
N GLU A 81 -2.03 7.24 -16.78
CA GLU A 81 -2.03 8.56 -17.38
C GLU A 81 -3.07 9.47 -16.70
N LYS A 82 -2.68 10.73 -16.45
CA LYS A 82 -3.56 11.70 -15.81
C LYS A 82 -4.77 11.99 -16.69
N GLY A 83 -5.96 11.82 -16.13
CA GLY A 83 -7.22 12.09 -16.82
C GLY A 83 -7.77 10.91 -17.62
N VAL A 84 -7.08 9.77 -17.63
CA VAL A 84 -7.63 8.52 -18.18
C VAL A 84 -8.52 7.86 -17.13
N GLU A 85 -9.79 7.67 -17.45
CA GLU A 85 -10.67 6.81 -16.68
C GLU A 85 -10.49 5.36 -17.13
N VAL A 86 -9.99 4.54 -16.20
CA VAL A 86 -9.91 3.09 -16.34
C VAL A 86 -11.00 2.45 -15.51
N GLU A 87 -11.54 1.32 -15.99
CA GLU A 87 -12.55 0.53 -15.27
C GLU A 87 -11.99 0.03 -13.93
N ARG A 88 -10.68 -0.28 -13.89
CA ARG A 88 -10.02 -0.86 -12.72
C ARG A 88 -8.79 -0.05 -12.33
N LYS A 89 -8.81 0.43 -11.08
CA LYS A 89 -7.66 1.02 -10.41
C LYS A 89 -7.11 0.01 -9.42
N GLY A 90 -5.78 -0.09 -9.36
CA GLY A 90 -5.09 -1.11 -8.61
C GLY A 90 -5.15 -2.48 -9.29
N LEU A 91 -4.78 -3.50 -8.54
CA LEU A 91 -4.86 -4.90 -8.95
C LEU A 91 -6.21 -5.50 -8.58
N GLY A 92 -6.92 -5.98 -9.60
CA GLY A 92 -8.24 -6.61 -9.46
C GLY A 92 -9.34 -5.67 -8.97
N THR A 93 -10.54 -6.22 -8.76
CA THR A 93 -11.72 -5.48 -8.28
C THR A 93 -11.99 -5.81 -6.81
N PRO A 94 -12.78 -4.99 -6.08
CA PRO A 94 -13.14 -5.30 -4.69
C PRO A 94 -13.70 -6.73 -4.51
N ALA A 95 -14.41 -7.26 -5.51
CA ALA A 95 -15.00 -8.59 -5.48
C ALA A 95 -13.96 -9.73 -5.62
N THR A 96 -12.80 -9.50 -6.25
CA THR A 96 -11.85 -10.58 -6.57
C THR A 96 -10.62 -10.63 -5.67
N ARG A 97 -10.24 -9.52 -5.03
CA ARG A 97 -8.97 -9.42 -4.28
C ARG A 97 -8.85 -10.43 -3.15
N ALA A 98 -9.90 -10.59 -2.33
CA ALA A 98 -9.90 -11.58 -1.25
C ALA A 98 -9.71 -13.01 -1.80
N GLY A 99 -10.41 -13.33 -2.90
CA GLY A 99 -10.27 -14.63 -3.57
C GLY A 99 -8.87 -14.88 -4.13
N ILE A 100 -8.19 -13.85 -4.66
CA ILE A 100 -6.80 -13.95 -5.11
C ILE A 100 -5.86 -14.28 -3.94
N ILE A 101 -6.02 -13.61 -2.79
CA ILE A 101 -5.22 -13.88 -1.59
C ILE A 101 -5.42 -15.32 -1.13
N GLU A 102 -6.66 -15.80 -1.04
CA GLU A 102 -6.93 -17.20 -0.70
C GLU A 102 -6.33 -18.18 -1.70
N ASN A 103 -6.35 -17.84 -3.00
CA ASN A 103 -5.75 -18.69 -4.03
C ASN A 103 -4.23 -18.81 -3.88
N LEU A 104 -3.55 -17.71 -3.52
CA LEU A 104 -2.10 -17.72 -3.25
C LEU A 104 -1.76 -18.60 -2.04
N ILE A 105 -2.61 -18.57 -1.01
CA ILE A 105 -2.47 -19.41 0.19
C ILE A 105 -2.74 -20.88 -0.15
N TYR A 106 -3.84 -21.16 -0.84
CA TYR A 106 -4.21 -22.51 -1.27
C TYR A 106 -3.12 -23.15 -2.15
N LYS A 107 -2.49 -22.40 -3.05
CA LYS A 107 -1.37 -22.87 -3.88
C LYS A 107 -0.04 -23.00 -3.12
N GLY A 108 0.01 -22.55 -1.86
CA GLY A 108 1.20 -22.62 -1.00
C GLY A 108 2.28 -21.60 -1.35
N PHE A 109 1.94 -20.48 -2.00
CA PHE A 109 2.88 -19.38 -2.26
C PHE A 109 2.99 -18.41 -1.08
N VAL A 110 1.93 -18.31 -0.29
CA VAL A 110 1.83 -17.48 0.91
C VAL A 110 1.27 -18.33 2.04
N GLU A 111 1.68 -18.06 3.28
CA GLU A 111 1.12 -18.68 4.48
C GLU A 111 0.71 -17.64 5.51
N ARG A 112 -0.21 -18.02 6.41
CA ARG A 112 -0.64 -17.20 7.54
C ARG A 112 0.20 -17.50 8.77
N ASP A 113 0.97 -16.53 9.23
CA ASP A 113 1.58 -16.52 10.57
C ASP A 113 0.81 -15.55 11.46
N LYS A 114 -0.11 -16.10 12.26
CA LYS A 114 -1.09 -15.34 13.05
C LYS A 114 -1.91 -14.41 12.15
N LYS A 115 -1.58 -13.11 12.15
CA LYS A 115 -2.25 -12.08 11.33
C LYS A 115 -1.44 -11.66 10.11
N ASN A 116 -0.20 -12.13 10.00
CA ASN A 116 0.71 -11.78 8.93
C ASN A 116 0.62 -12.79 7.80
N LEU A 117 0.82 -12.31 6.59
CA LEU A 117 1.00 -13.08 5.37
C LEU A 117 2.50 -13.13 5.06
N ILE A 118 3.04 -14.34 5.02
CA ILE A 118 4.46 -14.60 4.79
C ILE A 118 4.61 -15.32 3.45
N ALA A 119 5.49 -14.83 2.58
CA ALA A 119 5.82 -15.52 1.34
C ALA A 119 6.61 -16.79 1.68
N THR A 120 6.15 -17.94 1.17
CA THR A 120 6.85 -19.21 1.36
C THR A 120 8.09 -19.27 0.46
N HIS A 121 9.00 -20.21 0.72
CA HIS A 121 10.11 -20.47 -0.21
C HIS A 121 9.61 -20.69 -1.64
N LYS A 122 8.52 -21.45 -1.80
CA LYS A 122 7.89 -21.70 -3.11
C LYS A 122 7.41 -20.41 -3.77
N GLY A 123 6.77 -19.52 -3.02
CA GLY A 123 6.32 -18.21 -3.52
C GLY A 123 7.48 -17.32 -3.95
N ILE A 124 8.54 -17.25 -3.13
CA ILE A 124 9.75 -16.50 -3.45
C ILE A 124 10.40 -17.04 -4.72
N SER A 125 10.62 -18.36 -4.81
CA SER A 125 11.21 -18.99 -5.99
C SER A 125 10.41 -18.68 -7.25
N LEU A 126 9.08 -18.74 -7.21
CA LEU A 126 8.24 -18.39 -8.35
C LEU A 126 8.46 -16.93 -8.79
N VAL A 127 8.42 -15.98 -7.86
CA VAL A 127 8.61 -14.55 -8.17
C VAL A 127 10.02 -14.28 -8.71
N THR A 128 11.02 -15.05 -8.28
CA THR A 128 12.39 -14.93 -8.81
C THR A 128 12.52 -15.39 -10.27
N ILE A 129 11.76 -16.40 -10.69
CA ILE A 129 11.86 -16.95 -12.07
C ILE A 129 10.90 -16.30 -13.07
N VAL A 130 9.79 -15.73 -12.60
CA VAL A 130 8.83 -15.04 -13.49
C VAL A 130 9.46 -13.75 -14.00
N ALA A 131 9.33 -13.50 -15.30
CA ALA A 131 9.85 -12.29 -15.94
C ALA A 131 9.30 -11.01 -15.27
N ASP A 132 10.16 -9.99 -15.16
CA ASP A 132 9.85 -8.75 -14.44
C ASP A 132 8.57 -8.05 -14.95
N SER A 133 8.31 -8.11 -16.26
CA SER A 133 7.10 -7.58 -16.87
C SER A 133 5.83 -8.23 -16.31
N PHE A 134 5.80 -9.56 -16.14
CA PHE A 134 4.60 -10.30 -15.71
C PHE A 134 4.31 -10.26 -14.21
N LYS A 135 5.30 -9.88 -13.38
CA LYS A 135 5.09 -9.66 -11.94
C LYS A 135 4.91 -8.19 -11.57
N SER A 136 4.92 -7.28 -12.55
CA SER A 136 4.77 -5.86 -12.32
C SER A 136 3.30 -5.41 -12.30
N ALA A 137 2.93 -4.66 -11.26
CA ALA A 137 1.62 -4.02 -11.19
C ALA A 137 1.45 -2.91 -12.24
N GLU A 138 2.55 -2.27 -12.65
CA GLU A 138 2.54 -1.27 -13.73
C GLU A 138 2.10 -1.90 -15.06
N THR A 139 2.54 -3.12 -15.37
CA THR A 139 2.10 -3.83 -16.59
C THR A 139 0.59 -4.02 -16.58
N THR A 140 0.02 -4.40 -15.43
CA THR A 140 -1.44 -4.53 -15.29
C THR A 140 -2.15 -3.19 -15.48
N ALA A 141 -1.61 -2.10 -14.93
CA ALA A 141 -2.16 -0.76 -15.13
C ALA A 141 -2.13 -0.32 -16.60
N LYS A 142 -1.04 -0.62 -17.33
CA LYS A 142 -0.93 -0.36 -18.77
C LYS A 142 -1.98 -1.13 -19.57
N TRP A 143 -2.20 -2.40 -19.26
CA TRP A 143 -3.25 -3.17 -19.92
C TRP A 143 -4.65 -2.62 -19.64
N GLU A 144 -4.95 -2.20 -18.42
CA GLU A 144 -6.25 -1.58 -18.10
C GLU A 144 -6.44 -0.23 -18.83
N MET A 145 -5.37 0.54 -19.07
CA MET A 145 -5.41 1.74 -19.92
C MET A 145 -5.69 1.39 -21.39
N GLU A 146 -4.97 0.43 -21.97
CA GLU A 146 -5.21 -0.02 -23.35
C GLU A 146 -6.62 -0.56 -23.53
N LEU A 147 -7.15 -1.32 -22.57
CA LEU A 147 -8.53 -1.78 -22.58
C LEU A 147 -9.53 -0.62 -22.56
N SER A 148 -9.24 0.47 -21.83
CA SER A 148 -10.06 1.69 -21.86
C SER A 148 -10.00 2.37 -23.23
N TYR A 149 -8.83 2.43 -23.88
CA TYR A 149 -8.69 2.96 -25.24
C TYR A 149 -9.44 2.12 -26.27
N ILE A 150 -9.39 0.80 -26.17
CA ILE A 150 -10.18 -0.11 -27.01
C ILE A 150 -11.68 0.15 -26.81
N ALA A 151 -12.15 0.26 -25.56
CA ALA A 151 -13.56 0.54 -25.26
C ALA A 151 -14.03 1.90 -25.83
N GLN A 152 -13.12 2.87 -25.95
CA GLN A 152 -13.36 4.17 -26.57
C GLN A 152 -13.18 4.19 -28.10
N GLY A 153 -12.79 3.06 -28.71
CA GLY A 153 -12.50 2.96 -30.15
C GLY A 153 -11.21 3.67 -30.59
N LYS A 154 -10.27 3.91 -29.67
CA LYS A 154 -8.99 4.60 -29.91
C LYS A 154 -7.81 3.65 -30.16
N SER A 155 -7.95 2.38 -29.81
CA SER A 155 -6.92 1.35 -29.94
C SER A 155 -7.55 0.06 -30.50
N SER A 156 -6.73 -0.78 -31.13
CA SER A 156 -7.16 -2.02 -31.77
C SER A 156 -7.07 -3.20 -30.80
N LYS A 157 -8.13 -4.00 -30.73
CA LYS A 157 -8.14 -5.22 -29.92
C LYS A 157 -7.14 -6.23 -30.48
N GLU A 158 -7.05 -6.33 -31.80
CA GLU A 158 -6.18 -7.26 -32.50
C GLU A 158 -4.71 -6.95 -32.20
N GLU A 159 -4.31 -5.67 -32.29
CA GLU A 159 -2.93 -5.23 -32.01
C GLU A 159 -2.56 -5.44 -30.54
N PHE A 160 -3.49 -5.16 -29.61
CA PHE A 160 -3.29 -5.39 -28.18
C PHE A 160 -3.03 -6.87 -27.86
N LEU A 161 -3.82 -7.78 -28.44
CA LEU A 161 -3.64 -9.22 -28.24
C LEU A 161 -2.35 -9.72 -28.89
N GLU A 162 -2.01 -9.24 -30.09
CA GLU A 162 -0.76 -9.60 -30.76
C GLU A 162 0.47 -9.17 -29.95
N ALA A 163 0.45 -7.98 -29.35
CA ALA A 163 1.51 -7.52 -28.46
C ALA A 163 1.69 -8.45 -27.24
N ILE A 164 0.58 -8.83 -26.57
CA ILE A 164 0.63 -9.77 -25.43
C ILE A 164 1.18 -11.13 -25.86
N GLU A 165 0.75 -11.65 -27.01
CA GLU A 165 1.25 -12.92 -27.52
C GLU A 165 2.75 -12.88 -27.79
N ASN A 166 3.26 -11.77 -28.33
CA ASN A 166 4.68 -11.58 -28.59
C ASN A 166 5.48 -11.50 -27.29
N ASP A 167 5.00 -10.78 -26.27
CA ASP A 167 5.62 -10.73 -24.94
C ASP A 167 5.71 -12.13 -24.30
N ILE A 168 4.64 -12.93 -24.44
CA ILE A 168 4.62 -14.31 -23.94
C ILE A 168 5.62 -15.18 -24.71
N LYS A 169 5.66 -15.09 -26.04
CA LYS A 169 6.61 -15.86 -26.87
C LYS A 169 8.06 -15.53 -26.51
N GLU A 170 8.39 -14.26 -26.32
CA GLU A 170 9.72 -13.81 -25.92
C GLU A 170 10.11 -14.33 -24.54
N ALA A 171 9.19 -14.23 -23.57
CA ALA A 171 9.42 -14.75 -22.23
C ALA A 171 9.63 -16.27 -22.25
N VAL A 172 8.78 -17.03 -22.95
CA VAL A 172 8.95 -18.49 -23.07
C VAL A 172 10.30 -18.82 -23.71
N PHE A 173 10.66 -18.16 -24.82
CA PHE A 173 11.93 -18.39 -25.50
C PHE A 173 13.14 -18.20 -24.58
N THR A 174 13.11 -17.15 -23.76
CA THR A 174 14.15 -16.83 -22.78
C THR A 174 14.38 -17.94 -21.76
N TYR A 175 13.32 -18.65 -21.34
CA TYR A 175 13.39 -19.69 -20.30
C TYR A 175 13.38 -21.13 -20.84
N THR A 176 13.31 -21.33 -22.17
CA THR A 176 13.47 -22.64 -22.83
C THR A 176 14.90 -22.99 -23.24
N LYS A 177 15.86 -22.07 -23.09
CA LYS A 177 17.30 -22.35 -23.27
C LYS A 177 17.97 -22.71 -21.95
#